data_AF-A0A7Y2BH65-F1
#
_entry.id   AF-A0A7Y2BH65-F1
#
_cell.length_a   1.000
_cell.length_b   1.000
_cell.length_c   1.000
_cell.angle_alpha   90.00
_cell.angle_beta   90.00
_cell.angle_gamma   90.00
#
_symmetry.space_group_name_H-M   'P 1'
#
loop_
_entity.id
_entity.type
_entity.pdbx_description
1 polymer ?
#
loop_
_entity_poly.entity_id
_entity_poly.type
_entity_poly.pdbx_seq_one_letter_code
_entity_poly.pdbx_strand_id
1 'polypeptide(L)' 'GVYHAISGANERFKTGQFVDVSAEGLDLYNTMLEAMGISRRLGPSGRSLNRVSQILR' A
#
# COMPACT_ATOMS: atom_id res chain seq x y z
N GLY A 1 11.27 3.74 13.39
CA GLY A 1 10.45 3.22 12.27
C GLY A 1 9.48 4.29 11.82
N VAL A 2 8.94 4.17 10.62
CA VAL A 2 7.93 5.10 10.05
C VAL A 2 6.58 4.40 10.09
N TYR A 3 5.57 5.10 10.59
CA TYR A 3 4.19 4.61 10.62
C TYR A 3 3.35 5.37 9.60
N HIS A 4 2.56 4.64 8.83
CA HIS A 4 1.59 5.21 7.89
C HIS A 4 0.19 4.88 8.39
N ALA A 5 -0.63 5.90 8.58
CA ALA A 5 -2.04 5.74 8.95
C ALA A 5 -2.90 6.00 7.71
N ILE A 6 -3.83 5.08 7.44
CA ILE A 6 -4.74 5.16 6.29
C ILE A 6 -6.17 4.89 6.76
N SER A 7 -7.14 5.52 6.10
CA SER A 7 -8.55 5.15 6.25
C SER A 7 -8.83 3.86 5.46
N GLY A 8 -10.00 3.25 5.70
CA GLY A 8 -10.39 2.02 5.00
C GLY A 8 -10.68 2.20 3.50
N ALA A 9 -10.72 3.43 2.98
CA ALA A 9 -11.02 3.76 1.59
C ALA A 9 -12.23 3.00 1.00
N ASN A 10 -13.40 3.13 1.64
CA ASN A 10 -14.61 2.34 1.36
C ASN A 10 -14.31 0.84 1.33
N GLU A 11 -13.81 0.32 2.45
CA GLU A 11 -13.55 -1.11 2.68
C GLU A 11 -12.48 -1.75 1.77
N ARG A 12 -11.60 -0.96 1.15
CA ARG A 12 -10.46 -1.50 0.40
C ARG A 12 -9.29 -1.91 1.29
N PHE A 13 -9.15 -1.26 2.44
CA PHE A 13 -8.02 -1.46 3.34
C PHE A 13 -8.47 -1.92 4.73
N LYS A 14 -7.64 -2.74 5.36
CA LYS A 14 -7.81 -3.13 6.76
C LYS A 14 -7.60 -1.92 7.66
N THR A 15 -8.41 -1.83 8.71
CA THR A 15 -8.39 -0.75 9.71
C THR A 15 -8.48 -1.34 11.11
N GLY A 16 -8.13 -0.56 12.13
CA GLY A 16 -8.30 -0.95 13.55
C GLY A 16 -7.22 -1.88 14.10
N GLN A 17 -6.11 -2.07 13.38
CA GLN A 17 -4.98 -2.87 13.81
C GLN A 17 -3.66 -2.28 13.30
N PHE A 18 -2.57 -2.58 13.98
CA PHE A 18 -1.22 -2.35 13.49
C PHE A 18 -0.79 -3.53 12.62
N VAL A 19 -0.18 -3.25 11.47
CA VAL A 19 0.35 -4.27 10.55
C VAL A 19 1.81 -3.96 10.29
N ASP A 20 2.70 -4.89 10.65
CA ASP A 20 4.09 -4.87 10.18
C ASP A 20 4.12 -5.44 8.75
N VAL A 21 4.44 -4.57 7.80
CA VAL A 21 4.41 -4.90 6.37
C VAL A 21 5.77 -5.34 5.85
N SER A 22 6.87 -5.18 6.61
CA SER A 22 8.24 -5.53 6.22
C SER A 22 8.60 -5.14 4.76
N ALA A 23 8.11 -3.98 4.32
CA ALA A 23 8.19 -3.53 2.92
C ALA A 23 8.55 -2.04 2.85
N GLU A 24 9.08 -1.61 1.71
CA GLU A 24 9.36 -0.20 1.47
C GLU A 24 8.06 0.60 1.34
N GLY A 25 8.10 1.88 1.76
CA GLY A 25 6.93 2.76 1.65
C GLY A 25 6.42 2.91 0.21
N LEU A 26 7.29 2.84 -0.80
CA LEU A 26 6.89 2.86 -2.21
C LEU A 26 6.00 1.67 -2.58
N ASP A 27 6.30 0.48 -2.05
CA ASP A 27 5.50 -0.71 -2.29
C ASP A 27 4.13 -0.62 -1.61
N LEU A 28 4.10 -0.06 -0.39
CA LEU A 28 2.85 0.24 0.32
C LEU A 28 1.95 1.18 -0.50
N TYR A 29 2.48 2.33 -0.91
CA TYR A 29 1.68 3.31 -1.66
C TYR A 29 1.28 2.82 -3.04
N ASN A 30 2.16 2.12 -3.76
CA ASN A 30 1.80 1.56 -5.06
C ASN A 30 0.74 0.46 -4.95
N THR A 31 0.77 -0.33 -3.87
CA THR A 31 -0.31 -1.29 -3.58
C THR A 31 -1.64 -0.57 -3.30
N MET A 32 -1.60 0.55 -2.57
CA MET A 32 -2.81 1.37 -2.34
C MET A 32 -3.36 1.99 -3.64
N LEU A 33 -2.48 2.54 -4.49
CA LEU A 33 -2.88 3.10 -5.78
C LEU A 33 -3.53 2.04 -6.67
N GLU A 34 -2.94 0.85 -6.76
CA GLU A 34 -3.50 -0.27 -7.51
C GLU A 34 -4.89 -0.66 -6.98
N ALA A 35 -5.06 -0.77 -5.66
CA ALA A 35 -6.35 -1.07 -5.03
C ALA A 35 -7.41 0.02 -5.26
N MET A 36 -6.98 1.26 -5.52
CA MET A 36 -7.84 2.37 -5.91
C MET A 36 -8.05 2.47 -7.43
N GLY A 37 -7.55 1.51 -8.23
CA GLY A 37 -7.71 1.49 -9.69
C GLY A 37 -6.78 2.46 -10.42
N ILE A 38 -5.73 2.95 -9.78
CA ILE A 38 -4.76 3.88 -10.37
C ILE A 38 -3.60 3.08 -10.95
N SER A 39 -3.40 3.18 -12.27
CA SER A 39 -2.32 2.48 -12.99
C SER A 39 -0.95 3.13 -12.84
N ARG A 40 -0.90 4.41 -12.46
CA ARG A 40 0.35 5.15 -12.27
C ARG A 40 1.10 4.62 -11.04
N ARG A 41 2.37 4.27 -11.21
CA ARG A 41 3.28 3.92 -10.12
C ARG A 41 4.16 5.08 -9.70
N LEU A 42 4.43 5.18 -8.41
CA LEU A 42 5.40 6.08 -7.81
C LEU A 42 6.81 5.46 -7.91
N GLY A 43 7.81 6.33 -8.02
CA GLY A 43 9.22 5.96 -8.10
C GLY A 43 9.76 5.88 -9.54
N PRO A 44 11.01 5.45 -9.72
CA PRO A 44 11.64 5.31 -11.04
C PRO A 44 10.89 4.32 -11.93
N SER A 45 10.93 4.59 -13.24
CA SER A 45 10.38 3.66 -14.24
C SER A 45 11.13 2.33 -14.20
N GLY A 46 10.42 1.21 -14.28
CA GLY A 46 10.99 -0.14 -14.29
C GLY A 46 11.28 -0.76 -12.92
N ARG A 47 11.04 -0.06 -11.80
CA ARG A 47 11.14 -0.65 -10.46
C ARG A 47 10.08 -1.75 -10.28
N SER A 48 10.49 -2.91 -9.76
CA SER A 48 9.57 -3.98 -9.37
C SER A 48 8.68 -3.55 -8.20
N LEU A 49 7.43 -4.01 -8.19
CA LEU A 49 6.50 -3.78 -7.10
C LEU A 49 6.42 -5.04 -6.22
N ASN A 50 6.74 -4.91 -4.94
CA ASN A 50 6.48 -5.95 -3.95
C ASN A 50 5.10 -5.72 -3.34
N ARG A 51 4.06 -6.34 -3.89
CA ARG A 51 2.67 -6.06 -3.47
C ARG A 51 2.43 -6.37 -2.00
N VAL A 52 1.97 -5.37 -1.25
CA VAL A 52 1.73 -5.46 0.21
C VAL A 52 0.29 -5.91 0.48
N SER A 53 -0.01 -7.19 0.22
CA SER A 53 -1.39 -7.71 0.35
C SER A 53 -1.92 -7.70 1.79
N GLN A 54 -1.04 -7.57 2.79
CA GLN A 54 -1.42 -7.55 4.20
C GLN A 54 -2.37 -6.40 4.55
N ILE A 55 -2.30 -5.26 3.83
CA ILE A 55 -3.15 -4.09 4.08
C ILE A 55 -4.50 -4.14 3.35
N LEU A 56 -4.68 -5.05 2.40
CA LEU A 56 -5.90 -5.18 1.59
C LEU A 56 -6.98 -5.97 2.34
N ARG A 57 -8.24 -5.64 2.10
CA ARG A 57 -9.39 -6.45 2.52
C ARG A 57 -9.71 -7.57 1.53
#